data_AF-A0A9W4TCU5-F1
#
_entry.id   AF-A0A9W4TCU5-F1
#
_cell.length_a   1.000
_cell.length_b   1.000
_cell.length_c   1.000
_cell.angle_alpha   90.00
_cell.angle_beta   90.00
_cell.angle_gamma   90.00
#
_symmetry.space_group_name_H-M   'P 1'
#
loop_
_entity.id
_entity.type
_entity.pdbx_description
1 polymer ?
#
loop_
_entity_poly.entity_id
_entity_poly.type
_entity_poly.pdbx_seq_one_letter_code
_entity_poly.pdbx_strand_id
1 'polypeptide(L)'
;SAEEAKKNFETHFATYAKASKLDANVYSSAVMIWYMRYVLVDFRGEWADKYKKTAMWISEQVKDDQVENEVLEAARNFVMKRFEVDGESIQEDESFKDSLAFKKESVPRSVLSEIESAANDDDFIAADQVIGILRIRIKSARDLPKTSWFGTKPDPFVKILDASSKEIIRTRTNHDTLGPVWEEIHYVSIHGP
;
A
#
# COMPACT_ATOMS: atom_id res chain seq x y z
N SER A 1 18.38 -4.93 4.65
CA SER A 1 18.22 -6.31 4.09
C SER A 1 16.80 -6.83 4.34
N ALA A 2 16.36 -7.91 3.69
CA ALA A 2 15.12 -8.62 4.05
C ALA A 2 15.13 -9.11 5.51
N GLU A 3 16.29 -9.56 6.02
CA GLU A 3 16.41 -9.97 7.43
C GLU A 3 16.22 -8.81 8.41
N GLU A 4 16.68 -7.62 8.03
CA GLU A 4 16.53 -6.41 8.83
C GLU A 4 15.07 -5.96 8.89
N ALA A 5 14.34 -6.07 7.77
CA ALA A 5 12.92 -5.81 7.72
C ALA A 5 12.13 -6.79 8.59
N LYS A 6 12.47 -8.08 8.53
CA LYS A 6 11.89 -9.13 9.38
C LYS A 6 12.15 -8.86 10.87
N LYS A 7 13.39 -8.54 11.24
CA LYS A 7 13.74 -8.24 12.63
C LYS A 7 13.02 -7.00 13.16
N ASN A 8 12.89 -5.96 12.34
CA ASN A 8 12.15 -4.75 12.70
C ASN A 8 10.66 -5.06 12.94
N PHE A 9 10.07 -5.87 12.06
CA PHE A 9 8.70 -6.35 12.20
C PHE A 9 8.48 -7.13 13.50
N GLU A 10 9.29 -8.16 13.76
CA GLU A 10 9.19 -8.96 14.98
C GLU A 10 9.38 -8.12 16.25
N THR A 11 10.35 -7.21 16.25
CA THR A 11 10.63 -6.31 17.38
C THR A 11 9.45 -5.37 17.65
N HIS A 12 8.81 -4.86 16.61
CA HIS A 12 7.66 -3.95 16.75
C HIS A 12 6.45 -4.65 17.37
N PHE A 13 6.09 -5.84 16.89
CA PHE A 13 4.91 -6.55 17.43
C PHE A 13 5.18 -7.16 18.81
N ALA A 14 6.43 -7.44 19.17
CA ALA A 14 6.80 -7.93 20.50
C ALA A 14 6.50 -6.92 21.64
N THR A 15 6.32 -5.62 21.34
CA THR A 15 5.98 -4.62 22.37
C THR A 15 4.51 -4.62 22.77
N TYR A 16 3.65 -5.35 22.06
CA TYR A 16 2.20 -5.39 22.28
C TYR A 16 1.80 -6.70 22.96
N ALA A 17 1.51 -6.65 24.26
CA ALA A 17 1.50 -7.84 25.13
C ALA A 17 0.41 -8.87 24.81
N LYS A 18 -0.75 -8.46 24.29
CA LYS A 18 -1.81 -9.41 23.89
C LYS A 18 -1.66 -9.78 22.42
N ALA A 19 -1.35 -8.80 21.58
CA ALA A 19 -1.10 -9.01 20.17
C ALA A 19 0.06 -9.98 19.95
N SER A 20 1.17 -9.92 20.70
CA SER A 20 2.40 -10.73 20.49
C SER A 20 2.25 -12.26 20.58
N LYS A 21 1.04 -12.75 20.91
CA LYS A 21 0.70 -14.19 20.97
C LYS A 21 -0.08 -14.70 19.75
N LEU A 22 -0.46 -13.80 18.86
CA LEU A 22 -1.20 -14.11 17.64
C LEU A 22 -0.29 -14.74 16.57
N ASP A 23 -0.93 -15.39 15.61
CA ASP A 23 -0.25 -15.98 14.47
C ASP A 23 0.37 -14.90 13.56
N ALA A 24 1.50 -15.22 12.93
CA ALA A 24 2.23 -14.31 12.05
C ALA A 24 1.37 -13.78 10.89
N ASN A 25 0.42 -14.59 10.41
CA ASN A 25 -0.52 -14.20 9.37
C ASN A 25 -1.47 -13.09 9.85
N VAL A 26 -1.84 -13.05 11.13
CA VAL A 26 -2.72 -12.00 11.67
C VAL A 26 -2.02 -10.64 11.63
N TYR A 27 -0.76 -10.57 12.07
CA TYR A 27 0.02 -9.32 11.98
C TYR A 27 0.24 -8.89 10.54
N SER A 28 0.57 -9.85 9.66
CA SER A 28 0.84 -9.58 8.25
C SER A 28 -0.41 -9.05 7.56
N SER A 29 -1.58 -9.64 7.82
CA SER A 29 -2.88 -9.18 7.33
C SER A 29 -3.26 -7.80 7.89
N ALA A 30 -3.03 -7.56 9.18
CA ALA A 30 -3.29 -6.26 9.80
C ALA A 30 -2.39 -5.16 9.19
N VAL A 31 -1.11 -5.46 8.95
CA VAL A 31 -0.19 -4.55 8.25
C VAL A 31 -0.64 -4.33 6.80
N MET A 32 -1.10 -5.37 6.11
CA MET A 32 -1.62 -5.25 4.75
C MET A 32 -2.83 -4.32 4.68
N ILE A 33 -3.76 -4.40 5.64
CA ILE A 33 -4.90 -3.48 5.73
C ILE A 33 -4.43 -2.03 5.81
N TRP A 34 -3.52 -1.72 6.73
CA TRP A 34 -3.05 -0.34 6.89
C TRP A 34 -2.17 0.12 5.73
N TYR A 35 -1.43 -0.80 5.12
CA TYR A 35 -0.68 -0.51 3.90
C TYR A 35 -1.61 -0.10 2.77
N MET A 36 -2.70 -0.84 2.54
CA MET A 36 -3.70 -0.47 1.53
C MET A 36 -4.35 0.88 1.83
N ARG A 37 -4.75 1.10 3.09
CA ARG A 37 -5.43 2.33 3.50
C ARG A 37 -4.55 3.58 3.39
N TYR A 38 -3.29 3.49 3.79
CA TYR A 38 -2.41 4.66 3.90
C TYR A 38 -1.42 4.81 2.76
N VAL A 39 -0.86 3.71 2.26
CA VAL A 39 0.16 3.78 1.22
C VAL A 39 -0.47 3.71 -0.17
N LEU A 40 -1.65 3.10 -0.30
CA LEU A 40 -2.34 2.91 -1.58
C LEU A 40 -3.67 3.66 -1.63
N VAL A 41 -3.78 4.75 -0.87
CA VAL A 41 -5.03 5.51 -0.73
C VAL A 41 -5.64 5.88 -2.09
N ASP A 42 -4.78 6.25 -3.06
CA ASP A 42 -5.14 6.60 -4.44
C ASP A 42 -5.81 5.45 -5.22
N PHE A 43 -5.47 4.19 -4.90
CA PHE A 43 -5.89 3.00 -5.65
C PHE A 43 -7.09 2.27 -5.03
N ARG A 44 -7.90 2.98 -4.22
CA ARG A 44 -8.96 2.34 -3.41
C ARG A 44 -9.92 1.45 -4.20
N GLY A 45 -10.24 1.84 -5.44
CA GLY A 45 -11.16 1.09 -6.29
C GLY A 45 -10.66 -0.32 -6.58
N GLU A 46 -9.35 -0.53 -6.53
CA GLU A 46 -8.70 -1.80 -6.83
C GLU A 46 -8.61 -2.72 -5.61
N TRP A 47 -8.50 -2.17 -4.40
CA TRP A 47 -8.27 -2.97 -3.19
C TRP A 47 -9.44 -3.04 -2.21
N ALA A 48 -10.52 -2.28 -2.39
CA ALA A 48 -11.62 -2.20 -1.42
C ALA A 48 -12.22 -3.56 -1.01
N ASP A 49 -12.42 -4.47 -1.97
CA ASP A 49 -12.94 -5.81 -1.67
C ASP A 49 -11.92 -6.68 -0.95
N LYS A 50 -10.63 -6.51 -1.27
CA LYS A 50 -9.53 -7.22 -0.60
C LYS A 50 -9.38 -6.76 0.85
N TYR A 51 -9.52 -5.45 1.10
CA TYR A 51 -9.61 -4.89 2.44
C TYR A 51 -10.75 -5.52 3.24
N LYS A 52 -11.97 -5.55 2.69
CA LYS A 52 -13.14 -6.13 3.39
C LYS A 52 -12.91 -7.59 3.75
N LYS A 53 -12.48 -8.42 2.80
CA LYS A 53 -12.19 -9.84 3.03
C LYS A 53 -11.12 -10.04 4.12
N THR A 54 -10.05 -9.25 4.06
CA THR A 54 -8.96 -9.34 5.04
C THR A 54 -9.42 -8.90 6.43
N ALA A 55 -10.19 -7.82 6.53
CA ALA A 55 -10.76 -7.35 7.79
C ALA A 55 -11.69 -8.42 8.40
N MET A 56 -12.55 -9.04 7.59
CA MET A 56 -13.42 -10.13 8.04
C MET A 56 -12.61 -11.31 8.58
N TRP A 57 -11.58 -11.73 7.85
CA TRP A 57 -10.72 -12.83 8.27
C TRP A 57 -10.01 -12.52 9.59
N ILE A 58 -9.51 -11.29 9.80
CA ILE A 58 -8.91 -10.90 11.09
C ILE A 58 -9.93 -10.98 12.23
N SER A 59 -11.13 -10.44 12.05
CA SER A 59 -12.20 -10.52 13.06
C SER A 59 -12.74 -11.95 13.26
N GLU A 60 -12.37 -12.89 12.40
CA GLU A 60 -12.63 -14.32 12.60
C GLU A 60 -11.53 -14.99 13.43
N GLN A 61 -10.26 -14.65 13.18
CA GLN A 61 -9.12 -15.18 13.94
C GLN A 61 -9.04 -14.60 15.36
N VAL A 62 -9.41 -13.33 15.52
CA VAL A 62 -9.33 -12.62 16.81
C VAL A 62 -10.74 -12.33 17.30
N LYS A 63 -11.23 -13.12 18.25
CA LYS A 63 -12.59 -12.96 18.82
C LYS A 63 -12.69 -11.91 19.92
N ASP A 64 -11.55 -11.51 20.49
CA ASP A 64 -11.47 -10.51 21.56
C ASP A 64 -11.28 -9.14 20.92
N ASP A 65 -12.29 -8.28 21.01
CA ASP A 65 -12.29 -6.93 20.43
C ASP A 65 -11.11 -6.09 20.93
N GLN A 66 -10.64 -6.26 22.16
CA GLN A 66 -9.49 -5.51 22.67
C GLN A 66 -8.19 -5.96 22.01
N VAL A 67 -8.05 -7.26 21.76
CA VAL A 67 -6.89 -7.82 21.07
C VAL A 67 -6.90 -7.44 19.59
N GLU A 68 -8.07 -7.48 18.95
CA GLU A 68 -8.25 -7.06 17.55
C GLU A 68 -7.87 -5.58 17.38
N ASN A 69 -8.35 -4.71 18.27
CA ASN A 69 -7.98 -3.30 18.25
C ASN A 69 -6.48 -3.09 18.50
N GLU A 70 -5.88 -3.80 19.45
CA GLU A 70 -4.43 -3.68 19.73
C GLU A 70 -3.59 -4.09 18.51
N VAL A 71 -3.93 -5.19 17.82
CA VAL A 71 -3.16 -5.63 16.64
C VAL A 71 -3.33 -4.69 15.46
N LEU A 72 -4.54 -4.16 15.24
CA LEU A 72 -4.80 -3.17 14.20
C LEU A 72 -4.05 -1.86 14.51
N GLU A 73 -4.04 -1.39 15.75
CA GLU A 73 -3.30 -0.19 16.15
C GLU A 73 -1.78 -0.39 16.02
N ALA A 74 -1.27 -1.54 16.43
CA ALA A 74 0.14 -1.91 16.26
C ALA A 74 0.54 -1.87 14.78
N ALA A 75 -0.26 -2.48 13.91
CA ALA A 75 -0.04 -2.49 12.48
C ALA A 75 -0.10 -1.09 11.87
N ARG A 76 -1.05 -0.25 12.30
CA ARG A 76 -1.16 1.16 11.88
C ARG A 76 0.14 1.92 12.16
N ASN A 77 0.62 1.83 13.40
CA ASN A 77 1.83 2.51 13.84
C ASN A 77 3.07 2.00 13.10
N PHE A 78 3.13 0.69 12.83
CA PHE A 78 4.20 0.10 12.03
C PHE A 78 4.22 0.70 10.62
N VAL A 79 3.08 0.71 9.92
CA VAL A 79 2.98 1.22 8.55
C VAL A 79 3.34 2.70 8.48
N MET A 80 2.75 3.52 9.37
CA MET A 80 3.06 4.95 9.43
C MET A 80 4.57 5.22 9.54
N LYS A 81 5.22 4.55 10.50
CA LYS A 81 6.66 4.73 10.75
C LYS A 81 7.52 4.17 9.61
N ARG A 82 7.17 2.98 9.09
CA ARG A 82 7.99 2.24 8.13
C ARG A 82 7.96 2.85 6.73
N PHE A 83 6.81 3.42 6.33
CA PHE A 83 6.59 4.00 5.02
C PHE A 83 6.58 5.52 5.02
N GLU A 84 6.78 6.15 6.18
CA GLU A 84 6.77 7.61 6.35
C GLU A 84 5.50 8.23 5.79
N VAL A 85 4.35 7.64 6.15
CA VAL A 85 3.02 8.08 5.67
C VAL A 85 2.81 9.55 6.06
N ASP A 86 2.49 10.37 5.08
CA ASP A 86 2.24 11.79 5.27
C ASP A 86 0.81 12.09 5.78
N GLY A 87 0.60 13.34 6.20
CA GLY A 87 -0.70 13.77 6.71
C GLY A 87 -1.80 13.85 5.64
N GLU A 88 -1.44 13.99 4.37
CA GLU A 88 -2.40 14.10 3.25
C GLU A 88 -3.05 12.74 3.00
N SER A 89 -2.25 11.67 2.93
CA SER A 89 -2.72 10.29 2.80
C SER A 89 -3.67 9.88 3.94
N ILE A 90 -3.37 10.35 5.17
CA ILE A 90 -4.23 10.11 6.34
C ILE A 90 -5.56 10.87 6.21
N GLN A 91 -5.52 12.13 5.78
CA GLN A 91 -6.73 12.94 5.58
C GLN A 91 -7.61 12.36 4.48
N GLU A 92 -7.01 11.87 3.40
CA GLU A 92 -7.73 11.23 2.32
C GLU A 92 -8.41 9.93 2.80
N ASP A 93 -7.72 9.04 3.51
CA ASP A 93 -8.33 7.84 4.11
C ASP A 93 -9.51 8.18 5.04
N GLU A 94 -9.37 9.17 5.91
CA GLU A 94 -10.45 9.61 6.80
C GLU A 94 -11.67 10.15 6.02
N SER A 95 -11.46 10.78 4.85
CA SER A 95 -12.55 11.34 4.03
C SER A 95 -13.54 10.29 3.51
N PHE A 96 -13.13 9.02 3.43
CA PHE A 96 -13.96 7.93 2.92
C PHE A 96 -14.11 6.74 3.87
N LYS A 97 -13.62 6.85 5.11
CA LYS A 97 -13.68 5.79 6.13
C LYS A 97 -15.10 5.27 6.38
N ASP A 98 -16.10 6.14 6.29
CA ASP A 98 -17.51 5.76 6.42
C ASP A 98 -17.98 4.84 5.29
N SER A 99 -17.42 4.95 4.08
CA SER A 99 -17.69 4.04 2.96
C SER A 99 -17.04 2.66 3.12
N LEU A 100 -16.02 2.57 3.98
CA LEU A 100 -15.35 1.34 4.37
C LEU A 100 -15.99 0.68 5.60
N ALA A 101 -16.94 1.33 6.27
CA ALA A 101 -17.63 0.81 7.45
C ALA A 101 -18.43 -0.45 7.11
N PHE A 102 -17.75 -1.59 7.21
CA PHE A 102 -18.29 -2.92 7.01
C PHE A 102 -19.09 -3.34 8.25
N LYS A 103 -20.38 -3.64 8.09
CA LYS A 103 -21.22 -4.18 9.16
C LYS A 103 -21.22 -5.70 9.06
N LYS A 104 -20.49 -6.38 9.94
CA LYS A 104 -20.37 -7.85 10.02
C LYS A 104 -21.74 -8.54 10.03
N GLU A 105 -22.74 -7.89 10.59
CA GLU A 105 -24.13 -8.34 10.71
C GLU A 105 -24.89 -8.35 9.38
N SER A 106 -24.40 -7.62 8.37
CA SER A 106 -25.07 -7.47 7.07
C SER A 106 -24.62 -8.47 6.02
N VAL A 107 -23.63 -9.32 6.32
CA VAL A 107 -23.06 -10.26 5.36
C VAL A 107 -23.77 -11.62 5.42
N PRO A 108 -24.36 -12.09 4.32
CA PRO A 108 -25.01 -13.40 4.28
C PRO A 108 -24.04 -14.53 4.59
N ARG A 109 -24.52 -15.54 5.32
CA ARG A 109 -23.73 -16.72 5.72
C ARG A 109 -23.11 -17.48 4.54
N SER A 110 -23.73 -17.41 3.36
CA SER A 110 -23.22 -17.99 2.13
C SER A 110 -21.93 -17.32 1.64
N VAL A 111 -21.79 -16.01 1.85
CA VAL A 111 -20.58 -15.26 1.49
C VAL A 111 -19.44 -15.59 2.45
N LEU A 112 -19.75 -15.80 3.74
CA LEU A 112 -18.77 -16.26 4.73
C LEU A 112 -18.22 -17.65 4.37
N SER A 113 -19.08 -18.59 3.98
CA SER A 113 -18.64 -19.92 3.55
C SER A 113 -17.80 -19.91 2.26
N GLU A 114 -18.07 -18.97 1.36
CA GLU A 114 -17.32 -18.82 0.11
C GLU A 114 -15.93 -18.19 0.34
N ILE A 115 -15.82 -17.31 1.36
CA ILE A 115 -14.55 -16.77 1.85
C ILE A 115 -13.73 -17.85 2.55
N GLU A 116 -14.37 -18.67 3.41
CA GLU A 116 -13.71 -19.81 4.05
C GLU A 116 -13.20 -20.83 3.01
N SER A 117 -13.95 -21.10 1.93
CA SER A 117 -13.45 -21.97 0.85
C SER A 117 -12.32 -21.32 0.07
N ALA A 118 -12.43 -20.03 -0.28
CA ALA A 118 -11.39 -19.33 -1.03
C ALA A 118 -10.09 -19.10 -0.24
N ALA A 119 -10.16 -19.08 1.09
CA ALA A 119 -8.98 -19.00 1.97
C ALA A 119 -8.25 -20.35 2.10
N ASN A 120 -8.92 -21.47 1.78
CA ASN A 120 -8.36 -22.81 1.79
C ASN A 120 -7.89 -23.29 0.40
N ASP A 121 -8.23 -22.55 -0.65
CA ASP A 121 -7.70 -22.77 -1.99
C ASP A 121 -6.39 -21.97 -2.16
N ASP A 122 -5.26 -22.66 -2.00
CA ASP A 122 -3.92 -22.16 -2.35
C ASP A 122 -3.80 -21.73 -3.84
N ASP A 123 -4.82 -22.00 -4.65
CA ASP A 123 -4.86 -21.85 -6.11
C ASP A 123 -5.64 -20.61 -6.61
N PHE A 124 -6.26 -19.79 -5.74
CA PHE A 124 -7.02 -18.59 -6.16
C PHE A 124 -6.13 -17.40 -6.62
N ILE A 125 -4.84 -17.62 -6.78
CA ILE A 125 -3.87 -16.65 -7.32
C ILE A 125 -3.58 -17.00 -8.77
N ALA A 126 -4.52 -16.76 -9.68
CA ALA A 126 -4.30 -17.00 -11.10
C ALA A 126 -5.13 -16.07 -11.98
N ALA A 127 -4.84 -14.76 -11.89
CA ALA A 127 -4.86 -13.79 -12.98
C ALA A 127 -4.54 -12.39 -12.41
N ASP A 128 -3.47 -11.77 -12.91
CA ASP A 128 -3.04 -10.40 -12.60
C ASP A 128 -2.92 -10.06 -11.10
N GLN A 129 -2.31 -10.96 -10.32
CA GLN A 129 -2.09 -10.69 -8.91
C GLN A 129 -1.05 -9.58 -8.75
N VAL A 130 -1.41 -8.47 -8.10
CA VAL A 130 -0.42 -7.52 -7.57
C VAL A 130 0.44 -8.23 -6.53
N ILE A 131 1.67 -8.57 -6.89
CA ILE A 131 2.67 -9.24 -6.03
C ILE A 131 3.49 -8.25 -5.20
N GLY A 132 3.43 -6.96 -5.52
CA GLY A 132 4.14 -5.92 -4.79
C GLY A 132 3.82 -4.54 -5.31
N ILE A 133 4.32 -3.51 -4.62
CA ILE A 133 4.13 -2.12 -5.03
C ILE A 133 5.45 -1.38 -4.88
N LEU A 134 5.84 -0.69 -5.95
CA LEU A 134 7.07 0.05 -6.06
C LEU A 134 6.82 1.52 -5.74
N ARG A 135 7.40 2.00 -4.64
CA ARG A 135 7.47 3.44 -4.33
C ARG A 135 8.65 4.06 -5.05
N ILE A 136 8.39 4.97 -5.97
CA ILE A 136 9.39 5.68 -6.76
C ILE A 136 9.40 7.14 -6.33
N ARG A 137 10.49 7.59 -5.69
CA ARG A 137 10.70 9.01 -5.38
C ARG A 137 11.58 9.65 -6.44
N ILE A 138 10.99 10.55 -7.23
CA ILE A 138 11.67 11.31 -8.28
C ILE A 138 12.07 12.66 -7.68
N LYS A 139 13.35 12.79 -7.34
CA LYS A 139 13.88 14.00 -6.67
C LYS A 139 14.18 15.12 -7.65
N SER A 140 15.25 14.97 -8.42
CA SER A 140 15.79 16.02 -9.30
C SER A 140 16.73 15.44 -10.35
N ALA A 141 16.97 16.19 -11.43
CA ALA A 141 18.06 15.95 -12.36
C ALA A 141 19.02 17.16 -12.39
N ARG A 142 20.22 16.98 -12.93
CA ARG A 142 21.22 18.02 -13.11
C ARG A 142 21.91 17.86 -14.44
N ASP A 143 22.48 18.95 -14.95
CA ASP A 143 23.29 18.99 -16.17
C ASP A 143 22.60 18.40 -17.41
N LEU A 144 21.28 18.65 -17.54
CA LEU A 144 20.54 18.19 -18.71
C LEU A 144 21.07 18.80 -20.01
N PRO A 145 21.02 18.06 -21.13
CA PRO A 145 21.38 18.59 -22.44
C PRO A 145 20.49 19.77 -22.83
N LYS A 146 21.09 20.76 -23.51
CA LYS A 146 20.37 21.86 -24.12
C LYS A 146 19.61 21.38 -25.36
N THR A 147 18.46 21.97 -25.62
CA THR A 147 17.58 21.56 -26.74
C THR A 147 18.05 22.11 -28.09
N SER A 148 18.93 23.11 -28.08
CA SER A 148 19.46 23.74 -29.28
C SER A 148 20.88 24.25 -29.06
N TRP A 149 21.64 24.29 -30.16
CA TRP A 149 22.96 24.92 -30.25
C TRP A 149 22.95 26.37 -29.75
N PHE A 150 21.82 27.08 -29.92
CA PHE A 150 21.65 28.48 -29.51
C PHE A 150 21.37 28.67 -28.01
N GLY A 151 21.39 27.60 -27.21
CA GLY A 151 21.44 27.73 -25.75
C GLY A 151 20.11 27.59 -25.00
N THR A 152 19.02 27.24 -25.68
CA THR A 152 17.71 27.04 -25.05
C THR A 152 17.75 25.88 -24.06
N LYS A 153 17.25 26.11 -22.84
CA LYS A 153 17.15 25.03 -21.83
C LYS A 153 15.87 24.21 -22.11
N PRO A 154 15.85 22.93 -21.70
CA PRO A 154 14.69 22.08 -21.90
C PRO A 154 13.57 22.39 -20.91
N ASP A 155 12.41 21.80 -21.20
CA ASP A 155 11.26 21.68 -20.30
C ASP A 155 11.13 20.22 -19.82
N PRO A 156 11.99 19.76 -18.89
CA PRO A 156 12.07 18.36 -18.52
C PRO A 156 10.88 17.85 -17.70
N PHE A 157 10.54 16.58 -17.94
CA PHE A 157 9.66 15.74 -17.14
C PHE A 157 10.17 14.28 -17.17
N VAL A 158 9.74 13.45 -16.23
CA VAL A 158 10.03 12.01 -16.19
C VAL A 158 8.76 11.24 -16.49
N LYS A 159 8.90 10.14 -17.25
CA LYS A 159 7.84 9.14 -17.45
C LYS A 159 8.27 7.80 -16.91
N ILE A 160 7.35 7.08 -16.28
CA ILE A 160 7.52 5.67 -15.92
C ILE A 160 6.63 4.88 -16.87
N LEU A 161 7.25 3.91 -17.56
CA LEU A 161 6.58 3.04 -18.52
C LEU A 161 6.50 1.63 -17.96
N ASP A 162 5.45 0.90 -18.34
CA ASP A 162 5.38 -0.54 -18.09
C ASP A 162 6.25 -1.34 -19.09
N ALA A 163 6.29 -2.66 -18.92
CA ALA A 163 7.02 -3.55 -19.82
C ALA A 163 6.49 -3.53 -21.28
N SER A 164 5.24 -3.09 -21.48
CA SER A 164 4.63 -2.89 -22.80
C SER A 164 4.89 -1.49 -23.39
N SER A 165 5.73 -0.67 -22.74
CA SER A 165 6.02 0.72 -23.10
C SER A 165 4.83 1.69 -22.97
N LYS A 166 3.78 1.30 -22.23
CA LYS A 166 2.66 2.20 -21.90
C LYS A 166 3.06 3.12 -20.77
N GLU A 167 2.74 4.40 -20.89
CA GLU A 167 2.95 5.40 -19.83
C GLU A 167 2.01 5.12 -18.65
N ILE A 168 2.59 4.83 -17.49
CA ILE A 168 1.86 4.65 -16.23
C ILE A 168 1.79 5.98 -15.49
N ILE A 169 2.93 6.67 -15.40
CA ILE A 169 3.10 7.91 -14.65
C ILE A 169 3.90 8.91 -15.48
N ARG A 170 3.58 10.19 -15.30
CA ARG A 170 4.38 11.33 -15.75
C ARG A 170 4.44 12.38 -14.65
N THR A 171 5.64 12.92 -14.41
CA THR A 171 5.83 14.01 -13.45
C THR A 171 5.37 15.35 -13.98
N ARG A 172 5.29 16.37 -13.13
CA ARG A 172 5.13 17.74 -13.61
C ARG A 172 6.30 18.14 -14.53
N THR A 173 6.00 19.01 -15.50
CA THR A 173 7.03 19.62 -16.34
C THR A 173 7.63 20.81 -15.61
N ASN A 174 8.95 20.84 -15.50
CA ASN A 174 9.66 22.06 -15.10
C ASN A 174 10.09 22.81 -16.36
N HIS A 175 9.94 24.12 -16.40
CA HIS A 175 10.23 24.92 -17.60
C HIS A 175 11.62 25.57 -17.55
N ASP A 176 12.25 25.69 -18.72
CA ASP A 176 13.55 26.37 -18.97
C ASP A 176 14.62 26.06 -17.91
N THR A 177 14.88 24.77 -17.67
CA THR A 177 15.85 24.36 -16.64
C THR A 177 16.70 23.16 -17.04
N LEU A 178 17.99 23.21 -16.68
CA LEU A 178 18.92 22.07 -16.80
C LEU A 178 19.02 21.27 -15.49
N GLY A 179 18.40 21.77 -14.42
CA GLY A 179 18.43 21.19 -13.08
C GLY A 179 17.04 21.13 -12.47
N PRO A 180 16.09 20.37 -13.04
CA PRO A 180 14.73 20.28 -12.53
C PRO A 180 14.66 19.62 -11.15
N VAL A 181 13.70 20.06 -10.34
CA VAL A 181 13.38 19.48 -9.03
C VAL A 181 11.89 19.16 -9.00
N TRP A 182 11.59 17.87 -8.91
CA TRP A 182 10.23 17.33 -8.84
C TRP A 182 9.83 17.07 -7.39
N GLU A 183 10.67 16.36 -6.62
CA GLU A 183 10.34 15.88 -5.28
C GLU A 183 8.95 15.21 -5.22
N GLU A 184 8.65 14.40 -6.24
CA GLU A 184 7.40 13.67 -6.37
C GLU A 184 7.59 12.22 -5.93
N ILE A 185 6.56 11.63 -5.32
CA ILE A 185 6.52 10.22 -4.95
C ILE A 185 5.37 9.58 -5.73
N HIS A 186 5.66 8.47 -6.40
CA HIS A 186 4.67 7.70 -7.16
C HIS A 186 4.68 6.24 -6.70
N TYR A 187 3.50 5.61 -6.68
CA TYR A 187 3.35 4.20 -6.35
C TYR A 187 2.89 3.43 -7.59
N VAL A 188 3.58 2.32 -7.89
CA VAL A 188 3.28 1.48 -9.06
C VAL A 188 3.04 0.05 -8.61
N SER A 189 1.89 -0.51 -8.96
CA SER A 189 1.60 -1.93 -8.75
C SER A 189 2.50 -2.81 -9.62
N ILE A 190 3.08 -3.83 -9.00
CA ILE A 190 3.86 -4.87 -9.66
C ILE A 190 3.02 -6.12 -9.68
N HIS A 191 2.75 -6.63 -10.87
CA HIS A 191 1.90 -7.78 -11.09
C HIS A 191 2.76 -9.03 -11.34
N GLY A 192 2.32 -10.15 -10.77
CA GLY A 192 2.94 -11.46 -10.99
C GLY A 192 2.61 -12.00 -12.37
N PRO A 193 3.45 -12.92 -12.89
CA PRO A 193 3.20 -13.60 -14.16
C PRO A 193 1.93 -14.47 -14.13
#